data_AF-A0A0P0Z7C8-F1
#
_entry.id   AF-A0A0P0Z7C8-F1
#
_cell.length_a   1.000
_cell.length_b   1.000
_cell.length_c   1.000
_cell.angle_alpha   90.00
_cell.angle_beta   90.00
_cell.angle_gamma   90.00
#
_symmetry.space_group_name_H-M   'P 1'
#
loop_
_entity.id
_entity.type
_entity.pdbx_description
1 polymer ?
#
loop_
_entity_poly.entity_id
_entity_poly.type
_entity_poly.pdbx_seq_one_letter_code
_entity_poly.pdbx_strand_id
1 'polypeptide(L)'
;MIEMLSPVAEFLRVHAAWTGPVTALACLLITLPGIGLLMPAAAIMLLVGSLAGAGAIPGTDAFVGSLIGTVVGTSFGHEFGRWSGPGFLRRRPLRRHRRQIARARLFFRRQGSLALLLSRFLGPLRSIAPFVAGTMRMPRRRFEAVNVLSAVLWVAVMLAPGWLTLKGRVNLDPSVATEIAAPSAP
;
A
#
# COMPACT_ATOMS: atom_id res chain seq x y z
N MET A 1 -15.36 2.27 10.88
CA MET A 1 -14.24 1.96 9.95
C MET A 1 -14.45 0.61 9.26
N ILE A 2 -14.80 -0.46 9.99
CA ILE A 2 -15.20 -1.76 9.38
C ILE A 2 -16.47 -1.60 8.52
N GLU A 3 -17.44 -0.80 8.97
CA GLU A 3 -18.66 -0.45 8.20
C GLU A 3 -18.39 0.25 6.86
N MET A 4 -17.25 0.93 6.71
CA MET A 4 -16.88 1.59 5.45
C MET A 4 -16.30 0.61 4.43
N LEU A 5 -15.85 -0.55 4.91
CA LEU A 5 -15.18 -1.57 4.12
C LEU A 5 -16.14 -2.70 3.71
N SER A 6 -17.25 -2.89 4.41
CA SER A 6 -18.26 -3.91 4.08
C SER A 6 -18.85 -3.76 2.67
N PRO A 7 -19.23 -2.56 2.18
CA PRO A 7 -19.84 -2.44 0.84
C PRO A 7 -18.83 -2.77 -0.26
N VAL A 8 -17.55 -2.44 -0.04
CA VAL A 8 -16.46 -2.72 -0.99
C VAL A 8 -16.14 -4.21 -1.00
N ALA A 9 -16.12 -4.85 0.17
CA ALA A 9 -15.90 -6.29 0.27
C ALA A 9 -17.02 -7.08 -0.42
N GLU A 10 -18.27 -6.64 -0.27
CA GLU A 10 -19.43 -7.26 -0.90
C GLU A 10 -19.44 -7.04 -2.42
N PHE A 11 -19.12 -5.82 -2.87
CA PHE A 11 -18.95 -5.54 -4.30
C PHE A 11 -17.87 -6.43 -4.94
N LEU A 12 -16.73 -6.61 -4.28
CA LEU A 12 -15.63 -7.44 -4.76
C LEU A 12 -15.99 -8.93 -4.86
N ARG A 13 -16.84 -9.42 -3.96
CA ARG A 13 -17.34 -10.80 -4.00
C ARG A 13 -18.26 -11.03 -5.19
N VAL A 14 -19.16 -10.09 -5.46
CA VAL A 14 -20.10 -10.16 -6.58
C VAL A 14 -19.37 -9.96 -7.92
N HIS A 15 -18.31 -9.14 -7.92
CA HIS A 15 -17.59 -8.74 -9.12
C HIS A 15 -16.11 -9.12 -9.05
N ALA A 16 -15.82 -10.43 -9.06
CA ALA A 16 -14.45 -10.95 -8.94
C ALA A 16 -13.47 -10.34 -9.97
N ALA A 17 -13.92 -10.03 -11.19
CA ALA A 17 -13.12 -9.38 -12.23
C ALA A 17 -12.61 -7.97 -11.85
N TRP A 18 -13.26 -7.30 -10.90
CA TRP A 18 -12.88 -5.97 -10.42
C TRP A 18 -11.87 -6.00 -9.26
N THR A 19 -11.47 -7.19 -8.80
CA THR A 19 -10.50 -7.37 -7.70
C THR A 19 -9.18 -6.67 -7.99
N GLY A 20 -8.61 -6.86 -9.18
CA GLY A 20 -7.37 -6.20 -9.58
C GLY A 20 -7.49 -4.66 -9.58
N PRO A 21 -8.43 -4.07 -10.35
CA PRO A 21 -8.62 -2.62 -10.41
C PRO A 21 -8.89 -1.97 -9.05
N VAL A 22 -9.75 -2.56 -8.21
CA VAL A 22 -10.11 -1.99 -6.91
C VAL A 22 -8.93 -2.03 -5.94
N THR A 23 -8.21 -3.15 -5.88
CA THR A 23 -7.02 -3.25 -5.02
C THR A 23 -5.89 -2.33 -5.51
N ALA A 24 -5.75 -2.17 -6.84
CA ALA A 24 -4.85 -1.19 -7.42
C ALA A 24 -5.21 0.24 -7.02
N LEU A 25 -6.47 0.62 -7.15
CA LEU A 25 -6.94 1.95 -6.75
C LEU A 25 -6.73 2.19 -5.25
N ALA A 26 -7.08 1.22 -4.41
CA ALA A 26 -6.88 1.31 -2.97
C ALA A 26 -5.40 1.53 -2.62
N CYS A 27 -4.50 0.69 -3.14
CA CYS A 27 -3.06 0.83 -2.93
C CYS A 27 -2.50 2.14 -3.48
N LEU A 28 -3.00 2.61 -4.62
CA LEU A 28 -2.62 3.90 -5.19
C LEU A 28 -2.99 5.04 -4.24
N LEU A 29 -4.24 5.10 -3.77
CA LEU A 29 -4.69 6.12 -2.82
C LEU A 29 -3.91 6.08 -1.50
N ILE A 30 -3.66 4.88 -1.00
CA ILE A 30 -2.89 4.66 0.22
C ILE A 30 -1.42 5.10 0.05
N THR A 31 -0.84 5.06 -1.15
CA THR A 31 0.57 5.43 -1.40
C THR A 31 0.76 6.87 -1.84
N LEU A 32 -0.28 7.55 -2.32
CA LEU A 32 -0.21 8.95 -2.72
C LEU A 32 0.23 9.86 -1.57
N PRO A 33 1.11 10.85 -1.84
CA PRO A 33 1.48 11.86 -0.85
C PRO A 33 0.25 12.60 -0.31
N GLY A 34 0.15 12.75 1.02
CA GLY A 34 -0.98 13.41 1.68
C GLY A 34 -2.14 12.46 1.98
N ILE A 35 -2.77 11.89 0.96
CA ILE A 35 -3.92 10.97 1.11
C ILE A 35 -3.51 9.71 1.89
N GLY A 36 -2.35 9.16 1.55
CA GLY A 36 -1.83 7.94 2.14
C GLY A 36 -1.54 7.99 3.64
N LEU A 37 -1.43 9.19 4.22
CA LEU A 37 -1.26 9.36 5.66
C LEU A 37 -2.59 9.20 6.43
N LEU A 38 -3.72 9.42 5.77
CA LEU A 38 -5.05 9.33 6.37
C LEU A 38 -5.62 7.91 6.30
N MET A 39 -5.16 7.12 5.34
CA MET A 39 -5.68 5.78 5.08
C MET A 39 -4.99 4.70 5.94
N PRO A 40 -5.75 3.84 6.64
CA PRO A 40 -5.20 2.76 7.47
C PRO A 40 -4.74 1.59 6.58
N ALA A 41 -3.55 1.74 5.99
CA ALA A 41 -2.99 0.78 5.04
C ALA A 41 -3.01 -0.68 5.53
N ALA A 42 -2.62 -0.90 6.79
CA ALA A 42 -2.57 -2.23 7.38
C ALA A 42 -3.97 -2.87 7.48
N ALA A 43 -5.00 -2.11 7.83
CA ALA A 43 -6.37 -2.64 7.91
C ALA A 43 -6.91 -3.03 6.53
N ILE A 44 -6.65 -2.20 5.51
CA ILE A 44 -7.10 -2.47 4.14
C ILE A 44 -6.40 -3.70 3.57
N MET A 45 -5.08 -3.80 3.72
CA MET A 45 -4.33 -4.97 3.24
C MET A 45 -4.68 -6.25 4.03
N LEU A 46 -4.91 -6.14 5.34
CA LEU A 46 -5.34 -7.28 6.14
C LEU A 46 -6.70 -7.82 5.66
N LEU A 47 -7.64 -6.92 5.35
CA LEU A 47 -8.95 -7.29 4.80
C LEU A 47 -8.85 -7.90 3.40
N VAL A 48 -8.05 -7.32 2.51
CA VAL A 48 -7.85 -7.88 1.17
C VAL A 48 -7.20 -9.27 1.27
N GLY A 49 -6.21 -9.42 2.14
CA GLY A 49 -5.55 -10.70 2.42
C GLY A 49 -6.53 -11.74 2.97
N SER A 50 -7.39 -11.36 3.93
CA SER A 50 -8.37 -12.27 4.51
C SER A 50 -9.40 -12.75 3.47
N LEU A 51 -9.95 -11.84 2.67
CA LEU A 51 -10.89 -12.20 1.60
C LEU A 51 -10.23 -13.15 0.58
N ALA A 52 -8.98 -12.90 0.22
CA ALA A 52 -8.23 -13.79 -0.67
C ALA A 52 -7.95 -15.16 -0.01
N GLY A 53 -7.66 -15.20 1.29
CA GLY A 53 -7.43 -16.42 2.05
C GLY A 53 -8.68 -17.28 2.22
N ALA A 54 -9.85 -16.63 2.31
CA ALA A 54 -11.16 -17.29 2.34
C ALA A 54 -11.64 -17.82 0.98
N GLY A 55 -10.92 -17.50 -0.11
CA GLY A 55 -11.36 -17.80 -1.47
C GLY A 55 -12.48 -16.90 -1.99
N ALA A 56 -12.82 -15.82 -1.27
CA ALA A 56 -13.89 -14.90 -1.64
C ALA A 56 -13.52 -13.96 -2.80
N ILE A 57 -12.22 -13.75 -3.04
CA ILE A 57 -11.69 -12.99 -4.17
C ILE A 57 -10.47 -13.72 -4.78
N PRO A 58 -10.16 -13.53 -6.08
CA PRO A 58 -8.95 -14.06 -6.68
C PRO A 58 -7.69 -13.46 -6.05
N GLY A 59 -6.94 -14.27 -5.29
CA GLY A 59 -5.76 -13.81 -4.56
C GLY A 59 -4.62 -13.31 -5.47
N THR A 60 -4.49 -13.89 -6.66
CA THR A 60 -3.52 -13.44 -7.69
C THR A 60 -3.82 -12.02 -8.14
N ASP A 61 -5.08 -11.72 -8.42
CA ASP A 61 -5.52 -10.43 -8.94
C ASP A 61 -5.41 -9.36 -7.85
N ALA A 62 -5.75 -9.73 -6.61
CA ALA A 62 -5.56 -8.88 -5.45
C ALA A 62 -4.08 -8.52 -5.24
N PHE A 63 -3.17 -9.50 -5.40
CA PHE A 63 -1.74 -9.28 -5.27
C PHE A 63 -1.19 -8.39 -6.41
N VAL A 64 -1.51 -8.73 -7.66
CA VAL A 64 -1.05 -7.99 -8.85
C VAL A 64 -1.62 -6.57 -8.87
N GLY A 65 -2.92 -6.41 -8.58
CA GLY A 65 -3.56 -5.10 -8.47
C GLY A 65 -2.91 -4.25 -7.39
N SER A 66 -2.78 -4.79 -6.17
CA SER A 66 -2.10 -4.13 -5.06
C SER A 66 -0.67 -3.71 -5.42
N LEU A 67 0.08 -4.56 -6.13
CA LEU A 67 1.44 -4.27 -6.57
C LEU A 67 1.47 -3.11 -7.58
N ILE A 68 0.62 -3.14 -8.62
CA ILE A 68 0.56 -2.09 -9.64
C ILE A 68 0.20 -0.75 -9.00
N GLY A 69 -0.89 -0.69 -8.24
CA GLY A 69 -1.33 0.53 -7.57
C GLY A 69 -0.26 1.09 -6.65
N THR A 70 0.42 0.20 -5.95
CA THR A 70 1.53 0.54 -5.07
C THR A 70 2.71 1.17 -5.80
N VAL A 71 3.18 0.53 -6.88
CA VAL A 71 4.32 1.01 -7.67
C VAL A 71 3.98 2.35 -8.28
N VAL A 72 2.82 2.47 -8.94
CA VAL A 72 2.37 3.69 -9.61
C VAL A 72 2.23 4.86 -8.64
N GLY A 73 1.55 4.68 -7.50
CA GLY A 73 1.40 5.76 -6.52
C GLY A 73 2.73 6.20 -5.90
N THR A 74 3.65 5.25 -5.69
CA THR A 74 5.00 5.55 -5.19
C THR A 74 5.84 6.32 -6.23
N SER A 75 5.78 5.91 -7.50
CA SER A 75 6.42 6.59 -8.63
C SER A 75 5.88 8.00 -8.83
N PHE A 76 4.56 8.18 -8.70
CA PHE A 76 3.92 9.49 -8.74
C PHE A 76 4.47 10.39 -7.64
N GLY A 77 4.58 9.89 -6.40
CA GLY A 77 5.15 10.65 -5.29
C GLY A 77 6.60 11.09 -5.53
N HIS A 78 7.40 10.23 -6.17
CA HIS A 78 8.77 10.57 -6.56
C HIS A 78 8.83 11.63 -7.65
N GLU A 79 8.04 11.50 -8.72
CA GLU A 79 8.04 12.47 -9.80
C GLU A 79 7.49 13.82 -9.33
N PHE A 80 6.45 13.80 -8.49
CA PHE A 80 5.92 15.00 -7.85
C PHE A 80 6.98 15.71 -6.99
N GLY A 81 7.78 14.95 -6.24
CA GLY A 81 8.91 15.49 -5.48
C GLY A 81 10.02 16.07 -6.37
N ARG A 82 10.32 15.40 -7.49
CA ARG A 82 11.31 15.83 -8.47
C ARG A 82 10.90 17.14 -9.17
N TRP A 83 9.64 17.24 -9.55
CA TRP A 83 9.06 18.44 -10.18
C TRP A 83 8.95 19.62 -9.20
N SER A 84 8.48 19.36 -7.96
CA SER A 84 8.31 20.41 -6.94
C SER A 84 9.64 21.00 -6.46
N GLY A 85 10.73 20.22 -6.56
CA GLY A 85 12.08 20.63 -6.21
C GLY A 85 12.32 20.82 -4.69
N PRO A 86 13.57 21.07 -4.29
CA PRO A 86 13.95 21.18 -2.87
C PRO A 86 13.32 22.39 -2.16
N GLY A 87 12.91 23.42 -2.90
CA GLY A 87 12.24 24.61 -2.36
C GLY A 87 10.86 24.31 -1.76
N PHE A 88 10.17 23.27 -2.24
CA PHE A 88 8.84 22.91 -1.74
C PHE A 88 8.87 22.42 -0.28
N LEU A 89 9.97 21.80 0.16
CA LEU A 89 10.16 21.39 1.55
C LEU A 89 10.26 22.57 2.54
N ARG A 90 10.45 23.80 2.05
CA ARG A 90 10.48 25.01 2.88
C ARG A 90 9.10 25.63 3.09
N ARG A 91 8.05 25.18 2.38
CA ARG A 91 6.68 25.74 2.50
C ARG A 91 6.04 25.40 3.87
N ARG A 92 5.22 26.33 4.38
CA ARG A 92 4.52 26.22 5.69
C ARG A 92 3.82 24.87 5.96
N PRO A 93 3.06 24.25 5.03
CA PRO A 93 2.38 22.97 5.32
C PRO A 93 3.34 21.81 5.62
N LEU A 94 4.56 21.82 5.05
CA LEU A 94 5.56 20.79 5.30
C LEU A 94 6.36 21.02 6.59
N ARG A 95 6.19 22.16 7.29
CA ARG A 95 6.84 22.38 8.61
C ARG A 95 6.42 21.32 9.63
N ARG A 96 5.16 20.87 9.60
CA ARG A 96 4.63 19.83 10.50
C ARG A 96 5.34 18.49 10.34
N HIS A 97 5.91 18.24 9.16
CA HIS A 97 6.58 16.99 8.80
C HIS A 97 8.12 17.12 8.78
N ARG A 98 8.69 18.20 9.33
CA ARG A 98 10.15 18.46 9.32
C ARG A 98 10.98 17.33 9.91
N ARG A 99 10.50 16.70 11.01
CA ARG A 99 11.19 15.57 11.64
C ARG A 99 11.26 14.35 10.71
N GLN A 100 10.17 14.02 10.02
CA GLN A 100 10.13 12.91 9.06
C GLN A 100 11.00 13.20 7.84
N ILE A 101 10.95 14.44 7.33
CA ILE A 101 11.80 14.90 6.22
C ILE A 101 13.28 14.82 6.58
N ALA A 102 13.66 15.23 7.81
CA ALA A 102 15.04 15.17 8.28
C ALA A 102 15.52 13.70 8.42
N ARG A 103 14.68 12.83 8.99
CA ARG A 103 14.96 11.39 9.09
C ARG A 103 15.13 10.77 7.71
N ALA A 104 14.22 11.05 6.77
CA ALA A 104 14.32 10.56 5.40
C ALA A 104 15.64 11.00 4.75
N ARG A 105 16.00 12.30 4.84
CA ARG A 105 17.29 12.81 4.32
C ARG A 105 18.51 12.12 4.93
N LEU A 106 18.50 11.90 6.25
CA LEU A 106 19.62 11.23 6.94
C LEU A 106 19.73 9.76 6.50
N PHE A 107 18.61 9.07 6.37
CA PHE A 107 18.53 7.70 5.87
C PHE A 107 19.04 7.61 4.42
N PHE A 108 18.57 8.50 3.54
CA PHE A 108 19.03 8.55 2.14
C PHE A 108 20.52 8.89 2.03
N ARG A 109 21.05 9.80 2.87
CA ARG A 109 22.50 10.09 2.90
C ARG A 109 23.35 8.90 3.32
N ARG A 110 22.88 8.08 4.28
CA ARG A 110 23.65 6.95 4.83
C ARG A 110 23.50 5.66 4.03
N GLN A 111 22.30 5.37 3.53
CA GLN A 111 21.98 4.06 2.98
C GLN A 111 21.43 4.11 1.54
N GLY A 112 21.26 5.30 0.96
CA GLY A 112 20.85 5.49 -0.43
C GLY A 112 19.57 4.73 -0.78
N SER A 113 19.68 3.71 -1.63
CA SER A 113 18.55 2.89 -2.07
C SER A 113 17.96 2.00 -0.97
N LEU A 114 18.74 1.55 0.02
CA LEU A 114 18.21 0.74 1.13
C LEU A 114 17.22 1.54 1.98
N ALA A 115 17.43 2.85 2.09
CA ALA A 115 16.54 3.76 2.80
C ALA A 115 15.14 3.79 2.19
N LEU A 116 15.04 3.76 0.85
CA LEU A 116 13.75 3.72 0.17
C LEU A 116 13.00 2.43 0.49
N LEU A 117 13.70 1.29 0.46
CA LEU A 117 13.13 -0.01 0.79
C LEU A 117 12.61 -0.06 2.23
N LEU A 118 13.44 0.33 3.20
CA LEU A 118 13.07 0.28 4.62
C LEU A 118 12.01 1.31 5.01
N SER A 119 12.01 2.48 4.36
CA SER A 119 11.03 3.54 4.63
C SER A 119 9.58 3.09 4.40
N ARG A 120 9.37 2.08 3.55
CA ARG A 120 8.06 1.55 3.21
C ARG A 120 7.36 0.84 4.37
N PHE A 121 8.13 0.25 5.28
CA PHE A 121 7.63 -0.42 6.49
C PHE A 121 7.42 0.55 7.66
N LEU A 122 7.96 1.76 7.56
CA LEU A 122 7.85 2.78 8.59
C LEU A 122 6.64 3.69 8.26
N GLY A 123 5.48 3.37 8.83
CA GLY A 123 4.16 3.93 8.52
C GLY A 123 4.13 5.32 7.85
N PRO A 124 4.49 6.42 8.55
CA PRO A 124 4.45 7.76 7.96
C PRO A 124 5.56 8.07 6.96
N LEU A 125 6.71 7.39 7.05
CA LEU A 125 7.84 7.60 6.13
C LEU A 125 7.55 7.04 4.74
N ARG A 126 6.67 6.04 4.62
CA ARG A 126 6.26 5.42 3.36
C ARG A 126 5.82 6.41 2.29
N SER A 127 4.99 7.41 2.64
CA SER A 127 4.51 8.41 1.67
C SER A 127 5.44 9.61 1.52
N ILE A 128 6.36 9.83 2.48
CA ILE A 128 7.27 10.99 2.50
C ILE A 128 8.60 10.66 1.82
N ALA A 129 9.11 9.45 1.98
CA ALA A 129 10.42 9.05 1.45
C ALA A 129 10.50 9.09 -0.09
N PRO A 130 9.50 8.62 -0.86
CA PRO A 130 9.51 8.76 -2.32
C PRO A 130 9.58 10.22 -2.76
N PHE A 131 8.79 11.07 -2.12
CA PHE A 131 8.80 12.51 -2.35
C PHE A 131 10.17 13.13 -2.06
N VAL A 132 10.78 12.80 -0.92
CA VAL A 132 12.12 13.28 -0.55
C VAL A 132 13.18 12.78 -1.54
N ALA A 133 13.12 11.52 -1.97
CA ALA A 133 14.03 10.97 -2.98
C ALA A 133 13.94 11.74 -4.30
N GLY A 134 12.73 12.11 -4.72
CA GLY A 134 12.48 12.94 -5.90
C GLY A 134 13.09 14.33 -5.76
N THR A 135 12.89 14.99 -4.61
CA THR A 135 13.46 16.33 -4.34
C THR A 135 14.99 16.34 -4.32
N MET A 136 15.61 15.20 -4.00
CA MET A 136 17.05 14.98 -4.04
C MET A 136 17.58 14.57 -5.41
N ARG A 137 16.72 14.53 -6.44
CA ARG A 137 17.04 14.16 -7.82
C ARG A 137 17.67 12.77 -7.96
N MET A 138 17.19 11.80 -7.17
CA MET A 138 17.60 10.40 -7.33
C MET A 138 17.37 9.92 -8.79
N PRO A 139 18.30 9.16 -9.39
CA PRO A 139 18.11 8.64 -10.74
C PRO A 139 16.86 7.75 -10.84
N ARG A 140 15.96 8.06 -11.78
CA ARG A 140 14.66 7.38 -11.93
C ARG A 140 14.78 5.86 -12.07
N ARG A 141 15.75 5.38 -12.84
CA ARG A 141 16.00 3.94 -13.02
C ARG A 141 16.33 3.23 -11.70
N ARG A 142 17.20 3.84 -10.89
CA ARG A 142 17.59 3.30 -9.57
C ARG A 142 16.41 3.36 -8.60
N PHE A 143 15.64 4.43 -8.65
CA PHE A 143 14.43 4.57 -7.83
C PHE A 143 13.42 3.47 -8.17
N GLU A 144 13.09 3.28 -9.45
CA GLU A 144 12.07 2.31 -9.86
C GLU A 144 12.45 0.86 -9.55
N ALA A 145 13.72 0.48 -9.77
CA ALA A 145 14.17 -0.87 -9.42
C ALA A 145 13.95 -1.20 -7.93
N VAL A 146 14.26 -0.23 -7.06
CA VAL A 146 14.06 -0.36 -5.61
C VAL A 146 12.59 -0.24 -5.23
N ASN A 147 11.84 0.62 -5.90
CA ASN A 147 10.40 0.79 -5.70
C ASN A 147 9.68 -0.54 -5.94
N VAL A 148 9.89 -1.16 -7.10
CA VAL A 148 9.29 -2.45 -7.46
C VAL A 148 9.67 -3.53 -6.45
N LEU A 149 10.96 -3.68 -6.13
CA LEU A 149 11.42 -4.67 -5.16
C LEU A 149 10.77 -4.47 -3.78
N SER A 150 10.75 -3.22 -3.30
CA SER A 150 10.13 -2.88 -2.01
C SER A 150 8.62 -3.09 -2.02
N ALA A 151 7.96 -2.85 -3.15
CA ALA A 151 6.52 -3.00 -3.32
C ALA A 151 6.12 -4.48 -3.27
N VAL A 152 6.85 -5.35 -3.97
CA VAL A 152 6.63 -6.81 -3.92
C VAL A 152 6.72 -7.31 -2.48
N LEU A 153 7.81 -6.97 -1.78
CA LEU A 153 8.02 -7.40 -0.40
C LEU A 153 6.92 -6.87 0.54
N TRP A 154 6.57 -5.59 0.42
CA TRP A 154 5.57 -4.97 1.28
C TRP A 154 4.17 -5.53 1.05
N VAL A 155 3.75 -5.71 -0.21
CA VAL A 155 2.42 -6.29 -0.53
C VAL A 155 2.35 -7.73 0.00
N ALA A 156 3.38 -8.54 -0.21
CA ALA A 156 3.43 -9.90 0.32
C ALA A 156 3.29 -9.92 1.84
N VAL A 157 4.09 -9.11 2.55
CA VAL A 157 4.08 -9.04 4.02
C VAL A 157 2.75 -8.53 4.57
N MET A 158 2.09 -7.59 3.88
CA MET A 158 0.84 -7.00 4.36
C MET A 158 -0.39 -7.87 4.07
N LEU A 159 -0.39 -8.62 2.98
CA LEU A 159 -1.49 -9.55 2.65
C LEU A 159 -1.37 -10.87 3.42
N ALA A 160 -0.14 -11.34 3.68
CA ALA A 160 0.11 -12.67 4.26
C ALA A 160 -0.63 -12.95 5.59
N PRO A 161 -0.69 -12.04 6.59
CA PRO A 161 -1.37 -12.33 7.85
C PRO A 161 -2.87 -12.60 7.65
N GLY A 162 -3.54 -11.82 6.81
CA GLY A 162 -4.95 -12.03 6.49
C GLY A 162 -5.17 -13.33 5.72
N TRP A 163 -4.32 -13.57 4.72
CA TRP A 163 -4.42 -14.76 3.87
C TRP A 163 -4.18 -16.05 4.66
N LEU A 164 -3.12 -16.10 5.47
CA LEU A 164 -2.76 -17.28 6.28
C LEU A 164 -3.81 -17.57 7.35
N THR A 165 -4.31 -16.54 8.04
CA THR A 165 -5.29 -16.73 9.12
C THR A 165 -6.61 -17.28 8.62
N LEU A 166 -7.18 -16.73 7.55
CA LEU A 166 -8.45 -17.23 7.03
C LEU A 166 -8.29 -18.53 6.25
N LYS A 167 -7.21 -18.72 5.48
CA LYS A 167 -6.97 -19.99 4.80
C LYS A 167 -6.83 -21.15 5.81
N GLY A 168 -6.14 -20.91 6.92
CA GLY A 168 -6.06 -21.88 8.02
C GLY A 168 -7.42 -22.21 8.60
N ARG A 169 -8.28 -21.22 8.83
CA ARG A 169 -9.65 -21.43 9.34
C ARG A 169 -10.54 -22.18 8.36
N VAL A 170 -10.51 -21.82 7.08
CA VAL A 170 -11.29 -22.52 6.03
C VAL A 170 -10.88 -23.98 5.88
N ASN A 171 -9.59 -24.28 6.02
CA ASN A 171 -9.10 -25.67 5.96
C ASN A 171 -9.55 -26.51 7.18
N LEU A 172 -9.71 -25.87 8.34
CA LEU A 172 -10.15 -26.54 9.58
C LEU A 172 -11.68 -26.69 9.65
N ASP A 173 -12.39 -25.68 9.15
CA ASP A 173 -13.84 -25.65 9.13
C ASP A 173 -14.31 -25.03 7.79
N PRO A 174 -14.72 -25.87 6.83
CA PRO A 174 -15.22 -25.40 5.54
C PRO A 174 -16.47 -24.52 5.64
N SER A 175 -17.22 -24.61 6.75
CA SER A 175 -18.44 -23.80 6.95
C SER A 175 -18.12 -22.30 7.06
N VAL A 176 -16.90 -21.95 7.47
CA VAL A 176 -16.40 -20.57 7.52
C VAL A 176 -16.32 -19.95 6.12
N ALA A 177 -16.00 -20.74 5.09
CA ALA A 177 -16.00 -20.24 3.72
C ALA A 177 -17.43 -19.87 3.27
N THR A 178 -18.41 -20.70 3.62
CA THR A 178 -19.83 -20.44 3.33
C THR A 178 -20.41 -19.28 4.13
N GLU A 179 -20.04 -19.10 5.39
CA GLU A 179 -20.50 -17.97 6.22
C GLU A 179 -19.93 -16.64 5.74
N ILE A 180 -18.67 -16.67 5.26
CA ILE A 180 -18.03 -15.52 4.62
C ILE A 180 -18.58 -15.32 3.21
N ALA A 181 -18.97 -16.36 2.48
CA ALA A 181 -19.56 -16.24 1.14
C ALA A 181 -21.05 -15.84 1.17
N ALA A 182 -21.75 -16.12 2.26
CA ALA A 182 -23.15 -15.75 2.42
C ALA A 182 -23.28 -14.21 2.45
N PRO A 183 -24.21 -13.62 1.67
CA PRO A 183 -24.54 -12.22 1.83
C PRO A 183 -25.03 -12.01 3.25
N SER A 184 -24.59 -10.94 3.90
CA SER A 184 -25.13 -10.58 5.22
C SER A 184 -26.64 -10.46 5.07
N ALA A 185 -27.38 -11.38 5.70
CA ALA A 185 -28.83 -11.34 5.69
C ALA A 185 -29.31 -9.97 6.21
N PRO A 186 -30.35 -9.39 5.58
CA PRO A 186 -30.86 -8.06 5.92
C PRO A 186 -31.36 -7.95 7.36
#